data_AF-A0A5K1A0E8-F1
#
_entry.id   AF-A0A5K1A0E8-F1
#
_cell.length_a   1.000
_cell.length_b   1.000
_cell.length_c   1.000
_cell.angle_alpha   90.00
_cell.angle_beta   90.00
_cell.angle_gamma   90.00
#
_symmetry.space_group_name_H-M   'P 1'
#
loop_
_entity.id
_entity.type
_entity.pdbx_description
1 polymer ?
#
loop_
_entity_poly.entity_id
_entity_poly.type
_entity_poly.pdbx_seq_one_letter_code
_entity_poly.pdbx_strand_id
1 'polypeptide(L)' 'MGSRAPAITMRNDSFSDGDSVRGEPLSEKTETENASEIGCLSVIVLGASGDLAKKKTFPALFNLFKQ' A
#
# COMPACT_ATOMS: atom_id res chain seq x y z
N MET A 1 -32.27 16.27 -16.08
CA MET A 1 -31.71 15.87 -14.77
C MET A 1 -30.58 14.89 -14.99
N GLY A 2 -29.37 15.21 -14.52
CA GLY A 2 -28.21 14.32 -14.61
C GLY A 2 -27.20 14.75 -13.56
N SER A 3 -27.42 14.35 -12.31
CA SER A 3 -26.57 14.72 -11.18
C SER A 3 -25.27 13.90 -11.25
N ARG A 4 -24.14 14.56 -11.55
CA ARG A 4 -22.79 13.96 -11.50
C ARG A 4 -22.44 13.62 -10.04
N ALA A 5 -22.12 12.36 -9.77
CA ALA A 5 -21.55 11.93 -8.50
C ALA A 5 -20.13 12.51 -8.33
N PRO A 6 -19.71 12.91 -7.12
CA PRO A 6 -18.34 13.37 -6.89
C PRO A 6 -17.38 12.17 -6.97
N ALA A 7 -16.37 12.28 -7.84
CA ALA A 7 -15.26 11.33 -7.88
C ALA A 7 -14.45 11.45 -6.59
N ILE A 8 -14.29 10.33 -5.88
CA ILE A 8 -13.43 10.25 -4.70
C ILE A 8 -11.99 10.31 -5.19
N THR A 9 -11.37 11.49 -5.15
CA THR A 9 -9.94 11.64 -5.39
C THR A 9 -9.19 11.09 -4.17
N MET A 10 -8.57 9.92 -4.32
CA MET A 10 -7.60 9.39 -3.37
C MET A 10 -6.41 10.36 -3.33
N ARG A 11 -6.24 11.07 -2.21
CA ARG A 11 -5.06 11.90 -1.95
C ARG A 11 -4.02 11.00 -1.32
N ASN A 12 -2.88 10.85 -1.99
CA ASN A 12 -1.70 10.23 -1.40
C ASN A 12 -1.00 11.29 -0.56
N ASP A 13 -1.12 11.19 0.76
CA ASP A 13 -0.32 11.98 1.67
C ASP A 13 1.06 11.31 1.81
N SER A 14 2.07 11.91 1.20
CA SER A 14 3.47 11.50 1.35
C SER A 14 3.95 11.89 2.75
N PHE A 15 4.17 10.90 3.61
CA PHE A 15 4.83 11.10 4.89
C PHE A 15 6.35 11.15 4.66
N SER A 16 6.92 12.34 4.74
CA SER A 16 8.37 12.55 4.68
C SER A 16 8.97 12.36 6.07
N ASP A 17 9.23 11.12 6.49
CA ASP A 17 10.02 10.86 7.70
C ASP A 17 11.49 10.68 7.33
N GLY A 18 12.30 11.67 7.70
CA GLY A 18 13.75 11.56 7.69
C GLY A 18 14.21 10.66 8.84
N ASP A 19 14.46 9.40 8.56
CA ASP A 19 15.58 8.67 9.16
C ASP A 19 16.20 7.72 8.13
N SER A 20 17.52 7.79 8.01
CA SER A 20 18.29 7.34 6.85
C SER A 20 18.48 5.82 6.84
N VAL A 21 17.63 5.08 6.13
CA VAL A 21 17.98 3.76 5.58
C VAL A 21 18.07 3.87 4.06
N ARG A 22 19.31 4.03 3.56
CA ARG A 22 19.63 4.03 2.13
C ARG A 22 19.18 2.71 1.50
N GLY A 23 18.07 2.74 0.78
CA GLY A 23 17.66 1.71 -0.15
C GLY A 23 17.32 2.37 -1.48
N GLU A 24 18.27 2.40 -2.40
CA GLU A 24 18.09 2.77 -3.82
C GLU A 24 18.78 1.66 -4.64
N PRO A 25 18.32 1.25 -5.84
CA PRO A 25 17.47 1.96 -6.81
C PRO A 25 16.25 1.07 -7.23
N LEU A 26 15.40 1.28 -8.25
CA LEU A 26 15.46 1.99 -9.53
C LEU A 26 14.06 1.94 -10.19
N SER A 27 13.84 2.85 -11.14
CA SER A 27 13.13 2.64 -12.41
C SER A 27 11.73 3.22 -12.51
N GLU A 28 11.70 4.45 -13.00
CA GLU A 28 10.60 4.99 -13.80
C GLU A 28 10.40 4.09 -15.03
N LYS A 29 9.37 3.22 -15.01
CA LYS A 29 8.84 2.63 -16.23
C LYS A 29 7.36 2.29 -16.09
N THR A 30 6.54 3.02 -16.83
CA THR A 30 5.21 2.60 -17.25
C THR A 30 5.29 1.25 -17.98
N GLU A 31 4.50 0.26 -17.54
CA GLU A 31 3.63 -0.56 -18.39
C GLU A 31 3.04 -1.74 -17.60
N THR A 32 1.72 -1.78 -17.56
CA THR A 32 0.88 -2.87 -17.06
C THR A 32 1.13 -4.16 -17.84
N GLU A 33 2.01 -5.05 -17.39
CA GLU A 33 1.93 -6.50 -17.66
C GLU A 33 2.47 -7.30 -16.47
N ASN A 34 1.80 -8.40 -16.15
CA ASN A 34 1.84 -9.18 -14.91
C ASN A 34 3.19 -9.86 -14.60
N ALA A 35 4.24 -9.08 -14.39
CA ALA A 35 5.46 -9.49 -13.71
C ALA A 35 5.59 -8.55 -12.51
N SER A 36 5.47 -9.09 -11.29
CA SER A 36 5.88 -8.34 -10.12
C SER A 36 7.39 -8.13 -10.24
N GLU A 37 7.80 -7.02 -10.84
CA GLU A 37 9.08 -6.41 -10.53
C GLU A 37 9.10 -6.33 -9.00
N ILE A 38 9.93 -7.15 -8.35
CA ILE A 38 9.98 -7.26 -6.89
C ILE A 38 10.63 -5.98 -6.36
N GLY A 39 9.84 -4.91 -6.38
CA GLY A 39 10.06 -3.73 -5.55
C GLY A 39 9.73 -4.10 -4.11
N CYS A 40 10.41 -3.45 -3.16
CA CYS A 40 10.11 -3.61 -1.75
C CYS A 40 8.70 -3.07 -1.44
N LEU A 41 7.79 -3.94 -1.01
CA LEU A 41 6.47 -3.54 -0.52
C LEU A 41 6.53 -3.36 1.00
N SER A 42 6.30 -2.13 1.47
CA SER A 42 6.18 -1.82 2.91
C SER A 42 4.73 -1.53 3.27
N VAL A 43 4.21 -2.20 4.30
CA VAL A 43 2.85 -2.03 4.80
C VAL A 43 2.89 -1.74 6.30
N ILE A 44 2.45 -0.54 6.69
CA ILE A 44 2.37 -0.13 8.10
C ILE A 44 0.92 -0.20 8.57
N VAL A 45 0.67 -0.99 9.62
CA VAL A 45 -0.66 -1.10 10.24
C VAL A 45 -0.70 -0.25 11.51
N LEU A 46 -1.20 0.98 11.40
CA LEU A 46 -1.45 1.85 12.55
C LEU A 46 -2.54 1.25 13.44
N GLY A 47 -2.33 1.28 14.76
CA GLY A 47 -3.27 0.66 15.70
C GLY A 47 -3.33 -0.86 15.57
N ALA A 48 -2.22 -1.52 15.26
CA ALA A 48 -2.09 -2.98 15.13
C ALA A 48 -2.64 -3.78 16.33
N SER A 49 -2.71 -3.18 17.52
CA SER A 49 -3.30 -3.79 18.72
C SER A 49 -4.84 -3.84 18.69
N GLY A 50 -5.49 -3.13 17.77
CA GLY A 50 -6.94 -3.07 17.65
C GLY A 50 -7.57 -4.36 17.13
N ASP A 51 -8.87 -4.50 17.38
CA ASP A 51 -9.65 -5.68 17.00
C ASP A 51 -9.67 -5.93 15.49
N LEU A 52 -9.74 -4.87 14.68
CA LEU A 52 -9.76 -5.00 13.22
C LEU A 52 -8.44 -5.55 12.70
N ALA A 53 -7.31 -5.05 13.22
CA ALA A 53 -5.98 -5.50 12.82
C ALA A 53 -5.80 -6.99 13.14
N LYS A 54 -6.13 -7.40 14.38
CA LYS A 54 -6.00 -8.78 14.85
C LYS A 54 -6.94 -9.75 14.15
N LYS A 55 -8.21 -9.37 13.94
CA LYS A 55 -9.25 -10.27 13.42
C LYS A 55 -9.35 -10.28 11.89
N LYS A 56 -8.83 -9.26 11.20
CA LYS A 56 -8.97 -9.11 9.74
C LYS A 56 -7.66 -8.81 9.02
N THR A 57 -6.91 -7.80 9.45
CA THR A 57 -5.71 -7.36 8.70
C THR A 57 -4.60 -8.40 8.71
N PHE A 58 -4.16 -8.87 9.87
CA PHE A 58 -3.09 -9.86 9.95
C PHE A 58 -3.45 -11.22 9.34
N PRO A 59 -4.66 -11.77 9.56
CA PRO A 59 -5.08 -12.99 8.87
C PRO A 59 -5.12 -12.84 7.35
N ALA A 60 -5.58 -11.70 6.83
CA ALA A 60 -5.60 -11.45 5.38
C ALA A 60 -4.19 -11.36 4.80
N LEU A 61 -3.28 -10.61 5.47
CA LEU A 61 -1.88 -10.52 5.06
C LEU A 61 -1.17 -11.88 5.13
N PHE A 62 -1.46 -12.70 6.16
CA PHE A 62 -0.92 -14.06 6.25
C PHE A 62 -1.42 -14.96 5.12
N ASN A 63 -2.70 -14.87 4.78
CA ASN A 63 -3.25 -15.60 3.65
C ASN A 63 -2.68 -15.12 2.31
N LEU A 64 -2.35 -13.84 2.17
CA LEU A 64 -1.65 -13.30 0.99
C LEU A 64 -0.21 -13.80 0.91
N PHE A 65 0.50 -13.88 2.03
CA PHE A 65 1.86 -14.44 2.07
C PHE A 65 1.92 -15.93 1.69
N LYS A 66 0.84 -16.68 1.97
CA LYS A 66 0.73 -18.10 1.65
C LYS A 66 0.24 -18.41 0.24
N GLN A 67 -0.25 -17.42 -0.52
CA GLN A 67 -0.68 -17.60 -1.91
C GLN A 67 0.53 -17.85 -2.80
#